data_AF-A0A0Q4HPU8-F1
#
_entry.id   AF-A0A0Q4HPU8-F1
#
_cell.length_a   1.000
_cell.length_b   1.000
_cell.length_c   1.000
_cell.angle_alpha   90.00
_cell.angle_beta   90.00
_cell.angle_gamma   90.00
#
_symmetry.space_group_name_H-M   'P 1'
#
loop_
_entity.id
_entity.type
_entity.pdbx_description
1 polymer ?
#
loop_
_entity_poly.entity_id
_entity_poly.type
_entity_poly.pdbx_seq_one_letter_code
_entity_poly.pdbx_strand_id
1 'polypeptide(L)' 'MLEHAAGHLKQQQLADALGIGIRALQHKLSVSRGVMDSDLTLAATALEKRAGEIAALANRMREAAQ' A
#
# COMPACT_ATOMS: atom_id res chain seq x y z
N MET A 1 4.75 2.85 10.76
CA MET A 1 3.46 3.02 10.04
C MET A 1 3.61 2.78 8.55
N LEU A 2 4.46 3.55 7.85
CA LEU A 2 4.71 3.35 6.42
C LEU A 2 5.30 1.96 6.10
N GLU A 3 6.14 1.41 6.97
CA GLU A 3 6.68 0.04 6.89
C GLU A 3 5.58 -1.04 6.93
N HIS A 4 4.55 -0.86 7.77
CA HIS A 4 3.42 -1.78 7.82
C HIS A 4 2.62 -1.73 6.52
N ALA A 5 2.38 -0.53 5.96
CA ALA A 5 1.76 -0.39 4.65
C ALA A 5 2.58 -1.11 3.55
N ALA A 6 3.90 -1.02 3.60
CA ALA A 6 4.79 -1.71 2.67
C ALA A 6 4.68 -3.24 2.75
N GLY A 7 4.44 -3.79 3.95
CA GLY A 7 4.19 -5.22 4.15
C GLY A 7 2.90 -5.72 3.49
N HIS A 8 1.84 -4.90 3.48
CA HIS A 8 0.53 -5.28 2.91
C HIS A 8 0.39 -4.98 1.41
N LEU A 9 1.00 -3.88 0.92
CA LEU A 9 0.92 -3.43 -0.47
C LEU A 9 2.04 -3.95 -1.36
N LYS A 10 3.06 -4.63 -0.81
CA LYS A 10 4.38 -4.79 -1.44
C LYS A 10 5.04 -3.42 -1.69
N GLN A 11 6.37 -3.36 -1.58
CA GLN A 11 7.10 -2.09 -1.66
C GLN A 11 6.88 -1.34 -3.00
N GLN A 12 6.76 -2.06 -4.12
CA GLN A 12 6.54 -1.39 -5.42
C GLN A 12 5.19 -0.66 -5.49
N GLN A 13 4.09 -1.27 -5.04
CA GLN A 13 2.77 -0.62 -5.13
C GLN A 13 2.68 0.58 -4.17
N LEU A 14 3.37 0.52 -3.03
CA LEU A 14 3.49 1.65 -2.13
C LEU A 14 4.33 2.78 -2.75
N ALA A 15 5.42 2.46 -3.44
CA ALA A 15 6.24 3.46 -4.13
C ALA A 15 5.43 4.18 -5.22
N ASP A 16 4.67 3.42 -6.01
CA ASP A 16 3.78 3.96 -7.04
C ASP A 16 2.69 4.85 -6.43
N ALA A 17 2.09 4.44 -5.31
CA ALA A 17 1.06 5.22 -4.61
C ALA A 17 1.59 6.55 -4.03
N LEU A 18 2.86 6.57 -3.62
CA LEU A 18 3.54 7.78 -3.14
C LEU A 18 4.10 8.64 -4.29
N GLY A 19 4.04 8.16 -5.53
CA GLY A 19 4.61 8.86 -6.70
C GLY A 19 6.14 8.94 -6.66
N ILE A 20 6.81 8.02 -5.97
CA ILE A 20 8.27 8.00 -5.80
C ILE A 20 8.88 6.73 -6.36
N GLY A 21 10.18 6.77 -6.68
CA GLY A 21 10.91 5.58 -7.06
C GLY A 21 11.10 4.59 -5.91
N ILE A 22 11.21 3.29 -6.22
CA ILE A 22 11.39 2.22 -5.23
C ILE A 22 12.60 2.43 -4.31
N ARG A 23 13.70 2.97 -4.82
CA ARG A 23 14.90 3.30 -4.01
C ARG A 23 14.64 4.44 -3.04
N ALA A 24 13.83 5.43 -3.44
CA ALA A 24 13.44 6.54 -2.57
C ALA A 24 12.51 6.05 -1.46
N LEU A 25 11.59 5.13 -1.77
CA LEU A 25 10.79 4.45 -0.75
C LEU A 25 11.68 3.69 0.24
N GLN A 26 12.60 2.85 -0.25
CA GLN A 26 13.50 2.07 0.62
C GLN A 26 14.35 2.97 1.52
N HIS A 27 14.84 4.10 0.99
CA HIS A 27 15.53 5.10 1.79
C HIS A 27 14.61 5.71 2.86
N LYS A 28 13.37 6.09 2.51
CA LYS A 28 12.37 6.59 3.48
C LYS A 28 12.08 5.60 4.59
N LEU A 29 11.91 4.32 4.24
CA LEU A 29 11.68 3.24 5.19
C LEU A 29 12.90 3.04 6.11
N SER A 30 14.11 3.05 5.55
CA SER A 30 15.34 2.83 6.32
C SER A 30 15.70 3.97 7.27
N VAL A 31 15.38 5.22 6.92
CA VAL A 31 15.87 6.40 7.66
C VAL A 31 14.81 6.96 8.60
N SER A 32 13.53 6.61 8.44
CA SER A 32 12.35 7.06 9.21
C SER A 32 12.10 8.60 9.22
N ARG A 33 13.13 9.42 9.01
CA ARG A 33 13.03 10.86 8.75
C ARG A 33 12.48 11.14 7.36
N GLY A 34 11.59 12.14 7.29
CA GLY A 34 11.01 12.62 6.02
C GLY A 34 9.72 11.91 5.60
N VAL A 35 9.13 11.08 6.47
CA VAL A 35 7.73 10.67 6.33
C VAL A 35 6.84 11.83 6.78
N MET A 36 6.09 12.38 5.84
CA MET A 36 5.11 13.43 6.06
C MET A 36 3.73 12.83 6.27
N ASP A 37 2.82 13.58 6.88
CA ASP A 37 1.42 13.16 7.05
C ASP A 37 0.77 12.83 5.71
N SER A 38 1.12 13.54 4.64
CA SER A 38 0.67 13.25 3.28
C SER A 38 1.10 11.87 2.78
N ASP A 39 2.31 11.39 3.12
CA ASP A 39 2.74 10.03 2.78
C ASP A 39 1.88 8.98 3.50
N LEU A 40 1.53 9.25 4.77
CA LEU A 40 0.68 8.36 5.55
C LEU A 40 -0.75 8.31 4.99
N THR A 41 -1.30 9.45 4.59
CA THR A 41 -2.61 9.52 3.94
C THR A 41 -2.60 8.74 2.61
N LEU A 42 -1.60 8.96 1.76
CA LEU A 42 -1.48 8.25 0.49
C LEU A 42 -1.31 6.74 0.68
N ALA A 43 -0.49 6.32 1.65
CA ALA A 43 -0.32 4.92 2.00
C ALA A 43 -1.62 4.29 2.53
N ALA A 44 -2.39 5.01 3.35
CA ALA A 44 -3.69 4.56 3.85
C ALA A 44 -4.71 4.39 2.71
N THR A 45 -4.82 5.36 1.81
CA THR A 45 -5.69 5.26 0.63
C THR A 45 -5.33 4.07 -0.27
N ALA A 46 -4.03 3.82 -0.45
CA ALA A 46 -3.57 2.66 -1.20
C ALA A 46 -3.96 1.33 -0.52
N LEU A 47 -3.87 1.26 0.82
CA LEU A 47 -4.30 0.10 1.61
C LEU A 47 -5.80 -0.15 1.47
N GLU A 48 -6.62 0.90 1.56
CA GLU A 48 -8.08 0.81 1.40
C GLU A 48 -8.46 0.28 0.02
N LYS A 49 -7.81 0.79 -1.04
CA LYS A 49 -8.00 0.29 -2.40
C LYS A 49 -7.68 -1.20 -2.49
N ARG A 50 -6.54 -1.63 -1.93
CA ARG A 50 -6.14 -3.04 -1.94
C ARG A 50 -7.10 -3.93 -1.16
N ALA A 51 -7.59 -3.46 -0.01
CA ALA A 51 -8.61 -4.17 0.76
C ALA A 51 -9.91 -4.35 -0.05
N GLY A 52 -10.34 -3.31 -0.77
CA GLY A 52 -11.47 -3.38 -1.69
C GLY A 52 -11.29 -4.41 -2.81
N GLU A 53 -10.10 -4.46 -3.44
CA GLU A 53 -9.77 -5.47 -4.46
C GLU A 53 -9.84 -6.90 -3.92
N ILE A 54 -9.34 -7.13 -2.70
CA ILE A 54 -9.37 -8.44 -2.05
C ILE A 54 -10.81 -8.84 -1.69
N ALA A 55 -11.61 -7.91 -1.16
CA ALA A 55 -13.01 -8.15 -0.86
C ALA A 55 -13.80 -8.51 -2.14
N ALA A 56 -13.57 -7.79 -3.23
CA ALA A 56 -14.17 -8.08 -4.53
C ALA A 56 -13.74 -9.45 -5.09
N LEU A 57 -12.48 -9.83 -4.91
CA LEU A 57 -12.01 -11.17 -5.27
C LEU A 57 -12.71 -12.26 -4.44
N ALA A 58 -12.82 -12.08 -3.13
CA ALA A 58 -13.51 -13.01 -2.25
C ALA A 58 -15.01 -13.16 -2.63
N ASN A 59 -15.67 -12.06 -2.99
CA ASN A 59 -17.06 -12.10 -3.48
C ASN A 59 -17.17 -12.94 -4.77
N ARG A 60 -16.32 -12.69 -5.76
CA ARG A 60 -16.31 -13.48 -7.01
C ARG A 60 -16.05 -14.96 -6.78
N MET A 61 -15.18 -15.31 -5.83
CA MET A 61 -14.93 -16.70 -5.45
C MET A 61 -16.16 -17.37 -4.82
N ARG A 62 -16.93 -16.62 -4.01
CA ARG A 62 -18.19 -17.11 -3.43
C ARG A 62 -19.26 -17.31 -4.50
N GLU A 63 -19.41 -16.34 -5.41
CA GLU A 63 -20.34 -16.43 -6.54
C GLU A 63 -20.03 -17.62 -7.45
N ALA A 64 -18.74 -17.88 -7.73
CA ALA A 64 -18.32 -19.02 -8.55
C ALA A 64 -18.50 -20.40 -7.89
N ALA A 65 -18.71 -20.44 -6.57
CA ALA A 65 -18.93 -21.66 -5.81
C ALA A 65 -20.42 -22.00 -5.61
N GLN A 66 -21.33 -21.14 -6.10
CA GLN A 66 -22.79 -21.34 -6.09
C GLN A 66 -23.25 -21.92 -7.43
#